data_AF-A0A358NFT2-F1
#
_entry.id   AF-A0A358NFT2-F1
#
_cell.length_a   1.000
_cell.length_b   1.000
_cell.length_c   1.000
_cell.angle_alpha   90.00
_cell.angle_beta   90.00
_cell.angle_gamma   90.00
#
_symmetry.space_group_name_H-M   'P 1'
#
loop_
_entity.id
_entity.type
_entity.pdbx_description
1 polymer ?
#
loop_
_entity_poly.entity_id
_entity_poly.type
_entity_poly.pdbx_seq_one_letter_code
_entity_poly.pdbx_strand_id
1 'polypeptide(L)'
;GKNGSFQADKVILATGGKASPQLGSDGKGYDIAKSFGHKIVETFPALVQLKLEGKYFKRISGIRFDGKVKGFTDKGVVREDEGEILYTEYGISGPPILS
;
A
#
# COMPACT_ATOMS: atom_id res chain seq x y z
N GLY A 1 -5.97 30.18 8.02
CA GLY A 1 -5.81 29.63 6.67
C GLY A 1 -6.35 30.65 5.68
N LYS A 2 -5.64 30.97 4.62
CA LYS A 2 -6.13 31.95 3.64
C LYS A 2 -7.11 31.26 2.70
N ASN A 3 -8.40 31.54 2.87
CA ASN A 3 -9.39 31.31 1.83
C ASN A 3 -9.01 32.18 0.62
N GLY A 4 -8.56 31.55 -0.46
CA GLY A 4 -8.21 32.20 -1.71
C GLY A 4 -8.90 31.49 -2.86
N SER A 5 -9.45 32.26 -3.79
CA SER A 5 -9.93 31.74 -5.07
C SER A 5 -8.81 31.90 -6.10
N PHE A 6 -8.54 30.84 -6.86
CA PHE A 6 -7.56 30.83 -7.94
C PHE A 6 -8.29 30.54 -9.25
N GLN A 7 -7.94 31.26 -10.33
CA GLN A 7 -8.47 31.02 -11.67
C GLN A 7 -7.32 30.57 -12.58
N ALA A 8 -7.59 29.57 -13.42
CA ALA A 8 -6.64 29.06 -14.42
C ALA A 8 -7.42 28.43 -15.57
N ASP A 9 -6.87 28.50 -16.79
CA ASP A 9 -7.46 27.84 -17.96
C ASP A 9 -7.34 26.31 -17.89
N LYS A 10 -6.35 25.80 -17.13
CA LYS A 10 -6.05 24.39 -16.97
C LYS A 10 -5.58 24.09 -15.55
N VAL A 11 -6.00 22.95 -15.00
CA VAL A 11 -5.62 22.45 -13.67
C VAL A 11 -5.16 21.01 -13.78
N ILE A 12 -4.06 20.67 -13.11
CA ILE A 12 -3.51 19.31 -13.06
C ILE A 12 -3.78 18.72 -11.67
N LEU A 13 -4.39 17.54 -11.63
CA LEU A 13 -4.58 16.78 -10.40
C LEU A 13 -3.37 15.88 -10.14
N ALA A 14 -2.52 16.27 -9.18
CA ALA A 14 -1.29 15.56 -8.82
C ALA A 14 -1.17 15.37 -7.28
N THR A 15 -2.25 14.92 -6.64
CA THR A 15 -2.38 14.88 -5.17
C THR A 15 -1.84 13.61 -4.51
N GLY A 16 -1.26 12.69 -5.26
CA GLY A 16 -0.87 11.37 -4.75
C GLY A 16 -2.07 10.46 -4.46
N GLY A 17 -1.84 9.40 -3.68
CA GLY A 17 -2.82 8.38 -3.31
C GLY A 17 -3.33 8.53 -1.87
N LYS A 18 -3.47 7.40 -1.17
CA LYS A 18 -3.89 7.33 0.26
C LYS A 18 -2.79 6.84 1.21
N ALA A 19 -1.59 6.57 0.70
CA ALA A 19 -0.47 6.13 1.52
C ALA A 19 0.09 7.32 2.30
N SER A 20 0.42 7.12 3.58
CA SER A 20 1.00 8.17 4.44
C SER A 20 0.17 9.47 4.48
N PRO A 21 -1.12 9.42 4.88
CA PRO A 21 -2.00 10.60 4.91
C PRO A 21 -1.47 11.75 5.78
N GLN A 22 -0.67 11.44 6.80
CA GLN A 22 0.02 12.42 7.64
C GLN A 22 1.04 13.28 6.88
N LEU A 23 1.49 12.83 5.71
CA LEU A 23 2.38 13.57 4.80
C LEU A 23 1.62 14.32 3.69
N GLY A 24 0.28 14.25 3.68
CA GLY A 24 -0.59 15.00 2.75
C GLY A 24 -1.20 14.18 1.62
N SER A 25 -0.78 12.94 1.41
CA SER A 25 -1.40 12.02 0.44
C SER A 25 -2.63 11.34 1.06
N ASP A 26 -3.71 12.10 1.18
CA ASP A 26 -4.91 11.76 1.97
C ASP A 26 -6.09 11.23 1.14
N GLY A 27 -5.93 11.10 -0.18
CA GLY A 27 -6.94 10.58 -1.08
C GLY A 27 -7.99 11.58 -1.56
N LYS A 28 -7.94 12.86 -1.17
CA LYS A 28 -8.92 13.87 -1.64
C LYS A 28 -8.95 14.04 -3.17
N GLY A 29 -7.84 13.76 -3.85
CA GLY A 29 -7.82 13.79 -5.32
C GLY A 29 -8.79 12.79 -5.96
N TYR A 30 -9.04 11.65 -5.34
CA TYR A 30 -10.03 10.70 -5.85
C TYR A 30 -11.45 11.28 -5.81
N ASP A 31 -11.77 12.07 -4.78
CA ASP A 31 -13.07 12.74 -4.66
C ASP A 31 -13.23 13.83 -5.73
N ILE A 32 -12.16 14.57 -6.01
CA ILE A 32 -12.13 15.55 -7.11
C ILE A 32 -12.32 14.85 -8.46
N ALA A 33 -11.54 13.80 -8.75
CA ALA A 33 -11.69 13.05 -10.01
C ALA A 33 -13.11 12.49 -10.18
N LYS A 34 -13.69 11.94 -9.09
CA LYS A 34 -15.06 11.42 -9.09
C LYS A 34 -16.10 12.51 -9.36
N SER A 35 -15.93 13.73 -8.84
CA SER A 35 -16.87 14.84 -9.08
C SER A 35 -16.89 15.31 -10.53
N PHE A 36 -15.80 15.09 -11.28
CA PHE A 36 -15.72 15.30 -12.73
C PHE A 36 -16.18 14.09 -13.57
N GLY A 37 -16.78 13.07 -12.95
CA GLY A 37 -17.35 11.91 -13.64
C GLY A 37 -16.38 10.77 -13.92
N HIS A 38 -15.15 10.81 -13.40
CA HIS A 38 -14.22 9.68 -13.52
C HIS A 38 -14.65 8.51 -12.65
N LYS A 39 -14.50 7.29 -13.17
CA LYS A 39 -14.60 6.06 -12.38
C LYS A 39 -13.33 5.86 -11.56
N ILE A 40 -13.50 5.68 -10.25
CA ILE A 40 -12.40 5.31 -9.35
C ILE A 40 -12.42 3.80 -9.18
N VAL A 41 -11.31 3.13 -9.51
CA VAL A 41 -11.10 1.72 -9.18
C VAL A 41 -10.93 1.59 -7.67
N GLU A 42 -11.49 0.56 -7.06
CA GLU A 42 -11.36 0.32 -5.62
C GLU A 42 -9.89 0.27 -5.22
N THR A 43 -9.52 1.14 -4.28
CA THR A 43 -8.14 1.28 -3.81
C THR A 43 -7.90 0.36 -2.63
N PHE A 44 -6.80 -0.39 -2.66
CA PHE A 44 -6.36 -1.22 -1.54
C PHE A 44 -4.87 -0.93 -1.23
N PRO A 45 -4.40 -1.22 -0.01
CA PRO A 45 -2.99 -1.07 0.34
C PRO A 45 -2.10 -1.99 -0.51
N ALA A 46 -0.99 -1.46 -1.03
CA ALA A 46 0.02 -2.21 -1.77
C ALA A 46 1.40 -1.91 -1.21
N LEU A 47 2.36 -2.82 -1.41
CA LEU A 47 3.71 -2.74 -0.86
C LEU A 47 3.70 -2.59 0.68
N VAL A 48 2.79 -3.31 1.35
CA VAL A 48 2.65 -3.32 2.81
C VAL A 48 3.00 -4.67 3.40
N GLN A 49 3.45 -4.68 4.65
CA GLN A 49 3.67 -5.93 5.38
C GLN A 49 2.36 -6.72 5.54
N LEU A 50 2.48 -8.05 5.60
CA LEU A 50 1.34 -8.93 5.78
C LEU A 50 1.16 -9.28 7.25
N LYS A 51 -0.09 -9.15 7.72
CA LYS A 51 -0.50 -9.67 9.03
C LYS A 51 -0.76 -11.16 8.91
N LEU A 52 -0.20 -11.92 9.83
CA LEU A 52 -0.39 -13.38 9.89
C LEU A 52 -1.15 -13.76 11.15
N GLU A 53 -1.88 -14.87 11.08
CA GLU A 53 -2.54 -15.45 12.24
C GLU A 53 -1.50 -16.17 13.12
N GLY A 54 -1.47 -15.84 14.42
CA GLY A 54 -0.56 -16.48 15.37
C GLY A 54 -0.20 -15.59 16.56
N LYS A 55 0.25 -16.22 17.66
CA LYS A 55 0.59 -15.54 18.93
C LYS A 55 2.10 -15.43 19.19
N TYR A 56 2.94 -15.86 18.26
CA TYR A 56 4.39 -15.93 18.45
C TYR A 56 5.17 -14.82 17.72
N PHE A 57 4.55 -14.06 16.80
CA PHE A 57 5.21 -13.02 16.02
C PHE A 57 5.94 -11.98 16.88
N LYS A 58 5.34 -11.51 17.97
CA LYS A 58 6.01 -10.58 18.90
C LYS A 58 7.31 -11.15 19.50
N ARG A 59 7.41 -12.46 19.70
CA ARG A 59 8.62 -13.12 20.27
C ARG A 59 9.74 -13.31 19.25
N ILE A 60 9.40 -13.39 17.96
CA ILE A 60 10.35 -13.59 16.87
C ILE A 60 10.53 -12.34 16.01
N SER A 61 9.90 -11.22 16.39
CA SER A 61 10.00 -9.94 15.70
C SER A 61 11.47 -9.50 15.60
N GLY A 62 11.88 -9.05 14.42
CA GLY A 62 13.25 -8.67 14.12
C GLY A 62 14.12 -9.77 13.54
N ILE A 63 13.70 -11.04 13.63
CA ILE A 63 14.41 -12.16 12.98
C ILE A 63 14.23 -12.07 11.46
N ARG A 64 15.35 -12.25 10.76
CA ARG A 64 15.45 -12.29 9.30
C ARG A 64 15.86 -13.67 8.83
N PHE A 65 15.34 -14.08 7.69
CA PHE A 65 15.71 -15.34 7.04
C PHE A 65 15.50 -15.22 5.54
N ASP A 66 16.33 -15.89 4.75
CA ASP A 66 16.11 -16.00 3.32
C ASP A 66 15.01 -17.00 3.03
N GLY A 67 14.09 -16.64 2.14
CA GLY A 67 12.95 -17.47 1.80
C GLY A 67 12.35 -17.12 0.46
N LYS A 68 11.54 -18.07 -0.03
CA LYS A 68 10.78 -17.95 -1.26
C LYS A 68 9.31 -17.72 -0.94
N VAL A 69 8.72 -16.70 -1.55
CA VAL A 69 7.32 -16.31 -1.37
C VAL A 69 6.58 -16.59 -2.67
N LYS A 70 5.40 -17.20 -2.58
CA LYS A 70 4.51 -17.42 -3.72
C LYS A 70 3.14 -16.84 -3.45
N GLY A 71 2.65 -16.00 -4.36
CA GLY A 71 1.28 -15.52 -4.37
C GLY A 71 0.38 -16.46 -5.15
N PHE A 72 -0.77 -16.81 -4.59
CA PHE A 72 -1.72 -17.75 -5.19
C PHE A 72 -3.06 -17.08 -5.50
N THR A 73 -3.69 -17.56 -6.56
CA THR A 73 -5.12 -17.36 -6.86
C THR A 73 -5.76 -18.72 -7.10
N ASP A 74 -7.07 -18.76 -7.34
CA ASP A 74 -7.79 -19.98 -7.72
C ASP A 74 -7.23 -20.65 -9.00
N LYS A 75 -6.45 -19.91 -9.80
CA LYS A 75 -5.80 -20.39 -11.02
C LYS A 75 -4.36 -20.90 -10.79
N GLY A 76 -3.88 -20.88 -9.55
CA GLY A 76 -2.52 -21.28 -9.18
C GLY A 76 -1.62 -20.10 -8.81
N VAL A 77 -0.30 -20.33 -8.87
CA VAL A 77 0.73 -19.33 -8.53
C VAL A 77 0.69 -18.19 -9.56
N VAL A 78 0.53 -16.96 -9.09
CA VAL A 78 0.54 -15.75 -9.93
C VAL A 78 1.83 -14.96 -9.83
N ARG A 79 2.60 -15.19 -8.77
CA ARG A 79 3.89 -14.54 -8.55
C ARG A 79 4.76 -15.38 -7.64
N GLU A 80 6.06 -15.33 -7.87
CA GLU A 80 7.10 -15.92 -7.02
C GLU A 80 8.23 -14.90 -6.88
N ASP A 81 8.77 -14.78 -5.68
CA ASP A 81 9.94 -13.95 -5.39
C ASP A 81 10.78 -14.61 -4.28
N GLU A 82 12.05 -14.25 -4.18
CA GLU A 82 13.01 -14.85 -3.24
C GLU A 82 13.93 -13.78 -2.65
N GLY A 83 14.21 -13.89 -1.35
CA GLY A 83 15.11 -12.99 -0.64
C GLY A 83 14.83 -12.95 0.86
N GLU A 84 15.32 -11.89 1.51
CA GLU A 84 15.19 -11.74 2.96
C GLU A 84 13.75 -11.44 3.38
N ILE A 85 13.21 -12.28 4.26
CA ILE A 85 11.91 -12.10 4.92
C ILE A 85 12.17 -11.68 6.37
N LEU A 86 11.44 -10.67 6.83
CA LEU A 86 11.48 -10.15 8.18
C LEU A 86 10.23 -10.55 8.96
N TYR A 87 10.38 -11.23 10.10
CA TYR A 87 9.29 -11.33 11.06
C TYR A 87 9.06 -9.97 11.74
N THR A 88 7.82 -9.51 11.72
CA THR A 88 7.38 -8.30 12.42
C THR A 88 6.58 -8.66 13.67
N GLU A 89 6.15 -7.67 14.46
CA GLU A 89 5.38 -7.93 15.67
C GLU A 89 4.07 -8.68 15.44
N TYR A 90 3.50 -8.60 14.22
CA TYR A 90 2.19 -9.15 13.88
C TYR A 90 2.14 -9.91 12.55
N GLY A 91 3.30 -10.26 11.97
CA GLY A 91 3.36 -11.04 10.74
C GLY A 91 4.72 -11.00 10.07
N ILE A 92 4.74 -10.69 8.77
CA ILE A 92 5.97 -10.70 7.94
C ILE A 92 6.06 -9.48 7.03
N SER A 93 7.29 -9.09 6.71
CA SER A 93 7.68 -8.03 5.79
C SER A 93 8.95 -8.45 5.03
N GLY A 94 9.59 -7.52 4.34
CA GLY A 94 10.81 -7.75 3.55
C GLY A 94 10.55 -7.66 2.04
N PRO A 95 11.59 -7.51 1.21
CA PRO A 95 11.41 -7.26 -0.22
C PRO A 95 10.47 -8.25 -0.92
N PRO A 96 10.56 -9.58 -0.71
CA PRO A 96 9.66 -10.54 -1.36
C PRO A 96 8.19 -10.47 -0.90
N ILE A 97 7.92 -9.85 0.26
CA ILE A 97 6.55 -9.64 0.78
C ILE A 97 5.94 -8.35 0.26
N LEU A 98 6.77 -7.33 0.04
CA LEU A 98 6.35 -6.04 -0.43
C LEU A 98 6.30 -5.95 -1.95
N SER A 99 6.82 -6.93 -2.69
CA SER A 99 7.02 -6.81 -4.14
C SER A 99 5.77 -7.07 -4.95
#